data_AF-S6VGX3-F1
#
_entry.id   AF-S6VGX3-F1
#
_cell.length_a   1.000
_cell.length_b   1.000
_cell.length_c   1.000
_cell.angle_alpha   90.00
_cell.angle_beta   90.00
_cell.angle_gamma   90.00
#
_symmetry.space_group_name_H-M   'P 1'
#
loop_
_entity.id
_entity.type
_entity.pdbx_description
1 polymer ?
#
loop_
_entity_poly.entity_id
_entity_poly.type
_entity_poly.pdbx_seq_one_letter_code
_entity_poly.pdbx_strand_id
1 'polypeptide(L)'
;MPTPFSRLRTGRVKTCGLRLGGLVLALAFQGEVLAEEFDFDIPAQALNSALKELGRQGDLQILYNPDDVNGKLGSAVHGRLTPEQAVADLLKKADVAHSFEANTLILGIAASAQPMNLGPVAIKGDHFGITTEGSGSYAATGVIINKTSQSLRDTPQSVTVVTRQLMNDKNLTGLDEVMAQTPGITFSQRNFGSHVFSSRGFALEDESYTVDGVAGQGYSVTGWMTPDMEIYDRVEVLRGAAGLLIGAGNPG
;
A
#
# COMPACT_ATOMS: atom_id res chain seq x y z
N MET A 1 -8.80 12.75 58.38
CA MET A 1 -8.20 13.79 59.24
C MET A 1 -6.89 14.26 58.61
N PRO A 2 -6.70 15.56 58.40
CA PRO A 2 -5.61 16.15 57.61
C PRO A 2 -4.53 16.85 58.46
N THR A 3 -3.40 17.18 57.81
CA THR A 3 -2.34 18.16 58.19
C THR A 3 -1.36 17.74 59.31
N PRO A 4 -0.18 18.42 59.53
CA PRO A 4 0.31 19.66 58.89
C PRO A 4 1.81 19.76 58.52
N PHE A 5 2.06 20.71 57.59
CA PHE A 5 3.08 21.77 57.51
C PHE A 5 4.37 21.74 58.36
N SER A 6 5.49 22.18 57.74
CA SER A 6 6.31 23.36 58.15
C SER A 6 7.71 23.31 57.48
N ARG A 7 7.98 24.11 56.43
CA ARG A 7 8.58 25.48 56.42
C ARG A 7 10.09 25.59 56.74
N LEU A 8 10.78 26.17 55.74
CA LEU A 8 11.86 27.18 55.79
C LEU A 8 13.27 26.79 56.28
N ARG A 9 14.28 26.97 55.40
CA ARG A 9 15.25 28.07 55.60
C ARG A 9 16.10 28.39 54.36
N THR A 10 16.10 29.67 54.05
CA THR A 10 17.00 30.43 53.19
C THR A 10 18.44 30.42 53.71
N GLY A 11 19.41 30.29 52.79
CA GLY A 11 20.82 30.61 53.03
C GLY A 11 21.39 31.39 51.83
N ARG A 12 21.62 32.70 52.02
CA ARG A 12 22.40 33.56 51.12
C ARG A 12 23.88 33.29 51.38
N VAL A 13 24.68 33.13 50.32
CA VAL A 13 26.12 33.44 50.35
C VAL A 13 26.44 34.31 49.13
N LYS A 14 27.05 35.47 49.40
CA LYS A 14 27.58 36.43 48.44
C LYS A 14 29.08 36.21 48.30
N THR A 15 29.59 36.10 47.07
CA THR A 15 30.95 36.49 46.62
C THR A 15 30.90 36.55 45.09
N CYS A 16 30.83 37.74 44.46
CA CYS A 16 31.93 38.65 44.12
C CYS A 16 33.04 37.99 43.28
N GLY A 17 33.03 38.24 41.98
CA GLY A 17 34.01 37.76 41.00
C GLY A 17 33.82 38.45 39.66
N LEU A 18 34.21 39.71 39.59
CA LEU A 18 34.25 40.60 38.43
C LEU A 18 35.19 40.04 37.35
N ARG A 19 34.69 39.80 36.12
CA ARG A 19 35.50 39.94 34.89
C ARG A 19 34.66 40.55 33.77
N LEU A 20 35.13 41.71 33.33
CA LEU A 20 34.74 42.41 32.10
C LEU A 20 34.92 41.50 30.88
N GLY A 21 33.96 41.51 29.97
CA GLY A 21 34.08 40.99 28.62
C GLY A 21 32.91 41.51 27.80
N GLY A 22 33.12 42.64 27.11
CA GLY A 22 32.10 43.32 26.33
C GLY A 22 31.54 42.43 25.22
N LEU A 23 30.22 42.30 25.20
CA LEU A 23 29.48 41.69 24.09
C LEU A 23 29.35 42.74 22.98
N VAL A 24 30.26 42.71 22.01
CA VAL A 24 30.13 43.48 20.77
C VAL A 24 29.02 42.84 19.94
N LEU A 25 27.92 43.58 19.76
CA LEU A 25 26.85 43.23 18.83
C LEU A 25 27.35 43.50 17.41
N ALA A 26 27.83 42.46 16.74
CA ALA A 26 28.20 42.54 15.32
C ALA A 26 26.92 42.61 14.48
N LEU A 27 26.57 43.81 14.02
CA LEU A 27 25.66 44.01 12.90
C LEU A 27 26.33 43.43 11.65
N ALA A 28 25.81 42.30 11.16
CA ALA A 28 26.13 41.83 9.83
C ALA A 28 25.58 42.87 8.84
N PHE A 29 26.47 43.65 8.25
CA PHE A 29 26.19 44.36 7.01
C PHE A 29 25.89 43.29 5.96
N GLN A 30 24.62 43.10 5.63
CA GLN A 30 24.24 42.47 4.38
C GLN A 30 24.64 43.48 3.30
N GLY A 31 25.73 43.21 2.61
CA GLY A 31 26.04 43.93 1.38
C GLY A 31 24.99 43.54 0.36
N GLU A 32 23.99 44.38 0.14
CA GLU A 32 23.22 44.33 -1.09
C GLU A 32 24.21 44.63 -2.21
N VAL A 33 24.54 43.61 -2.99
CA VAL A 33 25.21 43.80 -4.27
C VAL A 33 24.24 44.65 -5.10
N LEU A 34 24.58 45.91 -5.33
CA LEU A 34 23.83 46.75 -6.25
C LEU A 34 23.95 46.10 -7.63
N ALA A 35 22.90 45.39 -8.04
CA ALA A 35 22.81 44.85 -9.38
C ALA A 35 22.87 46.03 -10.36
N GLU A 36 23.87 46.01 -11.24
CA GLU A 36 24.06 47.05 -12.26
C GLU A 36 22.83 47.08 -13.17
N GLU A 37 22.23 48.26 -13.31
CA GLU A 37 21.06 48.45 -14.15
C GLU A 37 21.48 48.76 -15.58
N PHE A 38 20.95 48.03 -16.55
CA PHE A 38 21.20 48.24 -17.97
C PHE A 38 19.92 48.73 -18.66
N ASP A 39 20.09 49.54 -19.70
CA ASP A 39 18.98 49.98 -20.55
C ASP A 39 18.71 48.90 -21.60
N PHE A 40 17.59 48.19 -21.45
CA PHE A 40 17.16 47.13 -22.36
C PHE A 40 16.08 47.63 -23.32
N ASP A 41 16.22 47.27 -24.60
CA ASP A 41 15.24 47.51 -25.66
C ASP A 41 15.17 46.30 -26.59
N ILE A 42 14.32 45.33 -26.24
CA ILE A 42 14.18 44.06 -26.96
C ILE A 42 12.71 43.88 -27.37
N PRO A 43 12.39 43.93 -28.68
CA PRO A 43 11.03 43.70 -29.15
C PRO A 43 10.62 42.23 -29.01
N ALA A 44 9.32 41.95 -28.98
CA ALA A 44 8.80 40.59 -28.98
C ALA A 44 9.18 39.87 -30.29
N GLN A 45 10.06 38.86 -30.18
CA GLN A 45 10.60 38.11 -31.31
C GLN A 45 10.86 36.64 -30.94
N ALA A 46 11.36 35.86 -31.90
CA ALA A 46 11.78 34.48 -31.64
C ALA A 46 12.80 34.45 -30.49
N LEU A 47 12.62 33.52 -29.55
CA LEU A 47 13.41 33.47 -28.31
C LEU A 47 14.91 33.39 -28.58
N ASN A 48 15.31 32.68 -29.64
CA ASN A 48 16.69 32.64 -30.14
C ASN A 48 17.30 34.02 -30.40
N SER A 49 16.55 34.91 -31.06
CA SER A 49 17.02 36.26 -31.38
C SER A 49 16.96 37.17 -30.16
N ALA A 50 15.92 37.02 -29.34
CA ALA A 50 15.75 37.80 -28.12
C ALA A 50 16.85 37.53 -27.09
N LEU A 51 17.25 36.27 -26.90
CA LEU A 51 18.36 35.90 -26.01
C LEU A 51 19.69 36.49 -26.50
N LYS A 52 19.98 36.42 -27.80
CA LYS A 52 21.21 37.04 -28.35
C LYS A 52 21.27 38.54 -28.09
N GLU A 53 20.14 39.23 -28.24
CA GLU A 53 20.07 40.66 -27.99
C GLU A 53 20.17 41.00 -26.49
N LEU A 54 19.56 40.18 -25.62
CA LEU A 54 19.68 40.29 -24.17
C LEU A 54 21.14 40.15 -23.71
N GLY A 55 21.85 39.14 -24.22
CA GLY A 55 23.27 38.94 -23.93
C GLY A 55 24.13 40.12 -24.39
N ARG A 56 23.79 40.72 -25.52
CA ARG A 56 24.51 41.88 -26.08
C ARG A 56 24.26 43.17 -25.29
N GLN A 57 23.04 43.42 -24.83
CA GLN A 57 22.68 44.66 -24.13
C GLN A 57 23.06 44.64 -22.63
N GLY A 58 23.02 43.47 -22.00
CA GLY A 58 23.30 43.30 -20.56
C GLY A 58 24.64 42.67 -20.22
N ASP A 59 25.56 42.52 -21.19
CA ASP A 59 26.86 41.85 -21.06
C ASP A 59 26.78 40.43 -20.45
N LEU A 60 25.72 39.68 -20.78
CA LEU A 60 25.46 38.35 -20.23
C LEU A 60 25.97 37.24 -21.14
N GLN A 61 26.58 36.22 -20.56
CA GLN A 61 26.85 34.97 -21.26
C GLN A 61 25.61 34.08 -21.21
N ILE A 62 25.06 33.69 -22.36
CA ILE A 62 23.86 32.84 -22.42
C ILE A 62 24.18 31.49 -23.04
N LEU A 63 23.96 30.42 -22.28
CA LEU A 63 24.09 29.04 -22.72
C LEU A 63 22.69 28.42 -22.84
N TYR A 64 22.40 27.86 -24.01
CA TYR A 64 21.15 27.15 -24.27
C TYR A 64 21.37 26.09 -25.36
N ASN A 65 20.51 25.09 -25.38
CA ASN A 65 20.39 24.18 -26.50
C ASN A 65 19.41 24.77 -27.54
N PRO A 66 19.77 24.94 -28.82
CA PRO A 66 18.89 25.51 -29.85
C PRO A 66 17.54 24.80 -29.99
N ASP A 67 17.47 23.50 -29.70
CA ASP A 67 16.23 22.73 -29.79
C ASP A 67 15.21 23.14 -28.70
N ASP A 68 15.67 23.56 -27.52
CA ASP A 68 14.81 23.85 -26.35
C ASP A 68 14.10 25.21 -26.46
N VAL A 69 14.63 26.08 -27.31
CA VAL A 69 14.15 27.45 -27.57
C VAL A 69 13.52 27.60 -28.96
N ASN A 70 13.56 26.54 -29.77
CA ASN A 70 13.00 26.54 -31.13
C ASN A 70 11.47 26.69 -31.09
N GLY A 71 10.92 27.55 -31.94
CA GLY A 71 9.48 27.84 -32.00
C GLY A 71 8.91 28.62 -30.80
N LYS A 72 9.70 28.95 -29.77
CA LYS A 72 9.26 29.75 -28.62
C LYS A 72 9.44 31.25 -28.89
N LEU A 73 8.54 32.05 -28.33
CA LEU A 73 8.55 33.52 -28.44
C LEU A 73 8.97 34.15 -27.11
N GLY A 74 9.88 35.11 -27.18
CA GLY A 74 10.21 35.98 -26.05
C GLY A 74 9.19 37.12 -25.93
N SER A 75 8.91 37.55 -24.70
CA SER A 75 8.14 38.79 -24.48
C SER A 75 8.97 40.02 -24.83
N ALA A 76 8.33 41.18 -25.02
CA ALA A 76 9.06 42.43 -25.17
C ALA A 76 9.60 42.91 -23.81
N VAL A 77 10.83 43.40 -23.76
CA VAL A 77 11.48 43.93 -22.55
C VAL A 77 12.02 45.32 -22.88
N HIS A 78 11.54 46.34 -22.16
CA HIS A 78 11.93 47.73 -22.37
C HIS A 78 12.14 48.44 -21.03
N GLY A 79 13.18 49.26 -20.96
CA GLY A 79 13.47 50.13 -19.83
C GLY A 79 14.76 49.76 -19.12
N ARG A 80 15.03 50.49 -18.03
CA ARG A 80 16.19 50.27 -17.18
C ARG A 80 15.88 49.16 -16.18
N LEU A 81 16.53 48.01 -16.34
CA LEU A 81 16.26 46.80 -15.55
C LEU A 81 17.58 46.15 -15.13
N THR A 82 17.53 45.34 -14.08
CA THR A 82 18.64 44.44 -13.79
C THR A 82 18.60 43.25 -14.76
N PRO A 83 19.74 42.62 -15.06
CA PRO A 83 19.79 41.46 -15.94
C PRO A 83 18.84 40.32 -15.53
N GLU A 84 18.73 40.04 -14.23
CA GLU A 84 17.83 39.02 -13.68
C GLU A 84 16.35 39.36 -13.95
N GLN A 85 15.97 40.62 -13.78
CA GLN A 85 14.61 41.10 -14.06
C GLN A 85 14.30 41.03 -15.56
N ALA A 86 15.26 41.45 -16.40
CA ALA A 86 15.11 41.40 -17.86
C ALA A 86 14.97 39.96 -18.37
N VAL A 87 15.72 39.00 -17.81
CA VAL A 87 15.57 37.56 -18.08
C VAL A 87 14.19 37.06 -17.67
N ALA A 88 13.74 37.38 -16.45
CA ALA A 88 12.45 36.94 -15.95
C ALA A 88 11.28 37.45 -16.81
N ASP A 89 11.33 38.72 -17.24
CA ASP A 89 10.32 39.32 -18.10
C ASP A 89 10.36 38.75 -19.52
N LEU A 90 11.55 38.52 -20.08
CA LEU A 90 11.72 37.91 -21.40
C LEU A 90 11.16 36.49 -21.43
N LEU A 91 11.47 35.70 -20.39
CA LEU A 91 11.11 34.30 -20.28
C LEU A 91 9.71 34.05 -19.71
N LYS A 92 8.98 35.10 -19.29
CA LYS A 92 7.64 34.97 -18.71
C LYS A 92 6.63 34.18 -19.55
N LYS A 93 6.78 34.21 -20.89
CA LYS A 93 5.95 33.43 -21.84
C LYS A 93 6.65 32.17 -22.36
N ALA A 94 7.97 32.13 -22.25
CA ALA A 94 8.76 30.99 -22.66
C ALA A 94 8.87 30.07 -21.46
N ASP A 95 7.99 29.06 -21.39
CA ASP A 95 8.04 27.99 -20.38
C ASP A 95 9.36 27.20 -20.53
N VAL A 96 10.43 27.77 -19.99
CA VAL A 96 11.82 27.33 -20.08
C VAL A 96 12.44 27.57 -18.72
N ALA A 97 13.07 26.53 -18.15
CA ALA A 97 13.81 26.74 -16.92
C ALA A 97 15.09 27.49 -17.19
N HIS A 98 15.43 28.35 -16.26
CA HIS A 98 16.65 29.13 -16.31
C HIS A 98 17.33 29.07 -14.94
N SER A 99 18.64 28.97 -14.97
CA SER A 99 19.51 29.22 -13.82
C SER A 99 20.37 30.42 -14.16
N PHE A 100 20.48 31.36 -13.22
CA PHE A 100 21.34 32.54 -13.36
C PHE A 100 22.50 32.40 -12.38
N GLU A 101 23.71 32.29 -12.91
CA GLU A 101 24.94 32.13 -12.13
C GLU A 101 25.90 33.29 -12.45
N ALA A 102 25.93 34.28 -11.55
CA ALA A 102 26.74 35.50 -11.64
C ALA A 102 26.48 36.35 -12.91
N ASN A 103 27.08 35.99 -14.04
CA ASN A 103 26.93 36.67 -15.32
C ASN A 103 26.50 35.71 -16.46
N THR A 104 26.17 34.47 -16.07
CA THR A 104 25.89 33.37 -17.00
C THR A 104 24.46 32.89 -16.83
N LEU A 105 23.66 33.01 -17.87
CA LEU A 105 22.31 32.47 -17.95
C LEU A 105 22.35 31.09 -18.64
N ILE A 106 21.95 30.05 -17.91
CA ILE A 106 21.84 28.69 -18.45
C ILE A 106 20.36 28.37 -18.61
N LEU A 107 19.92 28.16 -19.86
CA LEU A 107 18.57 27.68 -20.16
C LEU A 107 18.60 26.16 -20.27
N GLY A 108 17.63 25.53 -19.62
CA GLY A 108 17.42 24.09 -19.67
C GLY A 108 15.96 23.73 -19.50
N ILE A 109 15.69 22.44 -19.60
CA ILE A 109 14.38 21.91 -19.24
C ILE A 109 14.30 21.98 -17.71
N ALA A 110 13.24 22.55 -17.15
CA ALA A 110 12.93 22.31 -15.75
C ALA A 110 12.83 20.80 -15.64
N ALA A 111 13.78 20.17 -14.96
CA ALA A 111 13.50 18.88 -14.36
C ALA A 111 12.40 19.16 -13.34
N SER A 112 11.15 19.20 -13.78
CA SER A 112 9.96 19.08 -12.95
C SER A 112 9.87 17.64 -12.45
N ALA A 113 10.98 17.09 -11.98
CA ALA A 113 11.01 15.94 -11.12
C ALA A 113 10.57 16.42 -9.74
N GLN A 114 9.29 16.84 -9.63
CA GLN A 114 8.58 16.66 -8.37
C GLN A 114 8.75 15.16 -8.04
N PRO A 115 9.25 14.78 -6.86
CA PRO A 115 9.39 13.38 -6.52
C PRO A 115 8.02 12.72 -6.69
N MET A 116 7.90 11.88 -7.72
CA MET A 116 6.67 11.15 -8.00
C MET A 116 6.50 10.13 -6.88
N ASN A 117 5.77 10.53 -5.85
CA ASN A 117 5.38 9.67 -4.75
C ASN A 117 4.31 8.72 -5.29
N LEU A 118 4.72 7.55 -5.77
CA LEU A 118 3.81 6.50 -6.17
C LEU A 118 2.99 6.11 -4.93
N GLY A 119 1.67 6.17 -5.04
CA GLY A 119 0.79 5.65 -4.00
C GLY A 119 1.16 4.21 -3.65
N PRO A 120 0.96 3.78 -2.40
CA PRO A 120 1.30 2.43 -1.98
C PRO A 120 0.62 1.40 -2.89
N VAL A 121 1.41 0.47 -3.42
CA VAL A 121 0.89 -0.65 -4.20
C VAL A 121 0.15 -1.60 -3.24
N ALA A 122 -1.18 -1.57 -3.29
CA ALA A 122 -2.02 -2.50 -2.55
C ALA A 122 -2.16 -3.80 -3.35
N ILE A 123 -1.37 -4.81 -3.00
CA ILE A 123 -1.55 -6.16 -3.50
C ILE A 123 -2.73 -6.77 -2.73
N LYS A 124 -3.90 -6.86 -3.35
CA LYS A 124 -5.00 -7.68 -2.83
C LYS A 124 -4.79 -9.10 -3.34
N GLY A 125 -4.55 -10.03 -2.42
CA GLY A 125 -4.62 -11.45 -2.73
C GLY A 125 -6.05 -11.80 -3.12
N ASP A 126 -6.25 -12.30 -4.34
CA ASP A 126 -7.55 -12.86 -4.70
C ASP A 126 -7.62 -14.28 -4.15
N HIS A 127 -8.20 -14.40 -2.96
CA HIS A 127 -8.37 -15.68 -2.31
C HIS A 127 -9.65 -16.37 -2.78
N PHE A 128 -10.15 -16.18 -4.02
CA PHE A 128 -11.34 -16.85 -4.58
C PHE A 128 -12.56 -17.02 -3.63
N GLY A 129 -12.72 -16.19 -2.59
CA GLY A 129 -13.66 -16.44 -1.50
C GLY A 129 -13.51 -17.81 -0.81
N ILE A 130 -12.28 -18.29 -0.63
CA ILE A 130 -11.94 -19.53 0.07
C ILE A 130 -12.37 -19.41 1.53
N THR A 131 -11.90 -18.40 2.25
CA THR A 131 -12.34 -18.13 3.62
C THR A 131 -13.78 -17.66 3.59
N THR A 132 -14.65 -18.36 4.32
CA THR A 132 -16.10 -18.08 4.33
C THR A 132 -16.56 -17.34 5.58
N GLU A 133 -15.75 -17.30 6.63
CA GLU A 133 -15.93 -16.49 7.83
C GLU A 133 -16.01 -15.00 7.45
N GLY A 134 -16.98 -14.29 8.03
CA GLY A 134 -17.21 -12.88 7.75
C GLY A 134 -17.73 -12.57 6.34
N SER A 135 -17.94 -13.57 5.47
CA SER A 135 -18.46 -13.35 4.11
C SER A 135 -19.95 -13.02 4.07
N GLY A 136 -20.71 -13.38 5.10
CA GLY A 136 -22.17 -13.24 5.13
C GLY A 136 -22.90 -14.10 4.08
N SER A 137 -22.22 -15.10 3.51
CA SER A 137 -22.73 -15.91 2.40
C SER A 137 -22.83 -17.39 2.75
N TYR A 138 -23.91 -18.03 2.29
CA TYR A 138 -24.05 -19.49 2.30
C TYR A 138 -23.37 -20.18 1.10
N ALA A 139 -22.94 -19.40 0.11
CA ALA A 139 -22.25 -19.89 -1.07
C ALA A 139 -20.75 -19.60 -0.96
N ALA A 140 -19.94 -20.64 -1.16
CA ALA A 140 -18.51 -20.51 -1.41
C ALA A 140 -18.26 -20.34 -2.91
N THR A 141 -17.18 -19.64 -3.28
CA THR A 141 -16.78 -19.44 -4.68
C THR A 141 -15.55 -20.26 -5.08
N GLY A 142 -14.76 -20.70 -4.09
CA GLY A 142 -13.56 -21.49 -4.30
C GLY A 142 -13.41 -22.63 -3.30
N VAL A 143 -12.47 -23.54 -3.60
CA VAL A 143 -12.12 -24.71 -2.79
C VAL A 143 -10.61 -24.91 -2.77
N ILE A 144 -10.13 -25.56 -1.71
CA ILE A 144 -8.70 -25.92 -1.54
C ILE A 144 -8.47 -27.43 -1.49
N ILE A 145 -9.54 -28.24 -1.49
CA ILE A 145 -9.49 -29.70 -1.38
C ILE A 145 -8.50 -30.38 -2.34
N ASN A 146 -8.24 -29.78 -3.50
CA ASN A 146 -7.29 -30.27 -4.51
C ASN A 146 -5.82 -29.85 -4.30
N LYS A 147 -5.44 -29.43 -3.07
CA LYS A 147 -4.09 -28.91 -2.72
C LYS A 147 -3.70 -27.63 -3.46
N THR A 148 -4.64 -27.01 -4.18
CA THR A 148 -4.49 -25.73 -4.88
C THR A 148 -5.82 -25.00 -4.81
N SER A 149 -5.76 -23.70 -4.55
CA SER A 149 -6.92 -22.82 -4.60
C SER A 149 -7.47 -22.73 -6.03
N GLN A 150 -8.73 -23.09 -6.20
CA GLN A 150 -9.43 -22.96 -7.49
C GLN A 150 -10.90 -22.62 -7.29
N SER A 151 -11.51 -22.06 -8.34
CA SER A 151 -12.95 -21.86 -8.39
C SER A 151 -13.71 -23.20 -8.32
N LEU A 152 -14.87 -23.21 -7.65
CA LEU A 152 -15.77 -24.37 -7.68
C LEU A 152 -16.21 -24.73 -9.10
N ARG A 153 -16.31 -23.75 -10.01
CA ARG A 153 -16.72 -23.97 -11.40
C ARG A 153 -15.66 -24.69 -12.23
N ASP A 154 -14.39 -24.49 -11.88
CA ASP A 154 -13.25 -25.06 -12.60
C ASP A 154 -12.79 -26.38 -11.99
N THR A 155 -13.38 -26.78 -10.85
CA THR A 155 -13.09 -28.04 -10.18
C THR A 155 -13.82 -29.20 -10.90
N PRO A 156 -13.11 -30.17 -11.51
CA PRO A 156 -13.72 -31.24 -12.32
C PRO A 156 -14.30 -32.39 -11.46
N GLN A 157 -14.66 -32.12 -10.21
CA GLN A 157 -15.20 -33.09 -9.26
C GLN A 157 -16.38 -32.50 -8.50
N SER A 158 -17.26 -33.36 -8.00
CA SER A 158 -18.42 -32.93 -7.21
C SER A 158 -17.97 -32.52 -5.82
N VAL A 159 -17.86 -31.22 -5.57
CA VAL A 159 -17.54 -30.67 -4.24
C VAL A 159 -18.73 -29.90 -3.68
N THR A 160 -18.98 -30.06 -2.39
CA THR A 160 -19.92 -29.23 -1.64
C THR A 160 -19.20 -28.58 -0.49
N VAL A 161 -19.52 -27.31 -0.24
CA VAL A 161 -18.92 -26.53 0.84
C VAL A 161 -20.02 -26.11 1.80
N VAL A 162 -19.85 -26.43 3.07
CA VAL A 162 -20.68 -25.90 4.16
C VAL A 162 -19.93 -24.72 4.77
N THR A 163 -20.42 -23.51 4.53
CA THR A 163 -19.73 -22.26 4.90
C THR A 163 -19.91 -21.91 6.38
N ARG A 164 -19.03 -21.05 6.92
CA ARG A 164 -19.15 -20.55 8.31
C ARG A 164 -20.50 -19.93 8.61
N GLN A 165 -20.99 -19.10 7.70
CA GLN A 165 -22.28 -18.43 7.85
C GLN A 165 -23.42 -19.45 7.96
N LEU A 166 -23.39 -20.50 7.12
CA LEU A 166 -24.41 -21.56 7.17
C LEU A 166 -24.34 -22.35 8.47
N MET A 167 -23.13 -22.66 8.97
CA MET A 167 -22.95 -23.35 10.25
C MET A 167 -23.50 -22.51 11.41
N ASN A 168 -23.19 -21.22 11.45
CA ASN A 168 -23.67 -20.30 12.48
C ASN A 168 -25.21 -20.17 12.47
N ASP A 169 -25.79 -19.91 11.31
CA ASP A 169 -27.23 -19.62 11.21
C ASP A 169 -28.11 -20.86 11.45
N LYS A 170 -27.56 -22.05 11.22
CA LYS A 170 -28.20 -23.33 11.55
C LYS A 170 -27.78 -23.91 12.90
N ASN A 171 -26.91 -23.23 13.65
CA ASN A 171 -26.33 -23.70 14.91
C ASN A 171 -25.74 -25.12 14.78
N LEU A 172 -24.96 -25.36 13.72
CA LEU A 172 -24.25 -26.61 13.46
C LEU A 172 -22.91 -26.54 14.19
N THR A 173 -22.86 -27.18 15.36
CA THR A 173 -21.72 -27.15 16.28
C THR A 173 -20.85 -28.40 16.19
N GLY A 174 -21.40 -29.51 15.69
CA GLY A 174 -20.68 -30.74 15.45
C GLY A 174 -20.50 -31.07 13.96
N LEU A 175 -19.43 -31.79 13.63
CA LEU A 175 -19.23 -32.34 12.28
C LEU A 175 -20.39 -33.26 11.84
N ASP A 176 -21.01 -33.99 12.77
CA ASP A 176 -22.18 -34.83 12.52
C ASP A 176 -23.39 -34.04 12.04
N GLU A 177 -23.67 -32.91 12.67
CA GLU A 177 -24.72 -31.98 12.27
C GLU A 177 -24.43 -31.38 10.89
N VAL A 178 -23.18 -30.98 10.65
CA VAL A 178 -22.71 -30.46 9.36
C VAL A 178 -22.86 -31.50 8.24
N MET A 179 -22.40 -32.72 8.48
CA MET A 179 -22.45 -33.81 7.51
C MET A 179 -23.88 -34.30 7.26
N ALA A 180 -24.74 -34.30 8.29
CA ALA A 180 -26.17 -34.60 8.14
C ALA A 180 -26.90 -33.55 7.29
N GLN A 181 -26.44 -32.30 7.27
CA GLN A 181 -26.95 -31.24 6.40
C GLN A 181 -26.30 -31.21 5.01
N THR A 182 -25.27 -32.02 4.76
CA THR A 182 -24.51 -32.00 3.50
C THR A 182 -25.18 -32.85 2.41
N PRO A 183 -25.55 -32.26 1.25
CA PRO A 183 -26.09 -33.01 0.13
C PRO A 183 -25.20 -34.18 -0.32
N GLY A 184 -25.83 -35.34 -0.54
CA GLY A 184 -25.15 -36.54 -1.03
C GLY A 184 -24.39 -37.33 0.03
N ILE A 185 -24.42 -36.88 1.29
CA ILE A 185 -23.95 -37.64 2.45
C ILE A 185 -25.14 -38.30 3.14
N THR A 186 -24.98 -39.57 3.51
CA THR A 186 -25.94 -40.30 4.33
C THR A 186 -25.33 -40.52 5.72
N PHE A 187 -26.05 -40.05 6.74
CA PHE A 187 -25.73 -40.25 8.14
C PHE A 187 -26.39 -41.53 8.66
N SER A 188 -25.61 -42.40 9.30
CA SER A 188 -26.11 -43.61 9.96
C SER A 188 -25.54 -43.72 11.37
N GLN A 189 -26.42 -43.69 12.37
CA GLN A 189 -26.04 -43.85 13.77
C GLN A 189 -25.83 -45.33 14.11
N ARG A 190 -24.76 -45.64 14.84
CA ARG A 190 -24.41 -46.95 15.39
C ARG A 190 -24.57 -46.95 16.90
N ASN A 191 -24.31 -48.12 17.52
CA ASN A 191 -24.39 -48.29 18.95
C ASN A 191 -23.49 -47.29 19.69
N PHE A 192 -23.95 -46.87 20.87
CA PHE A 192 -23.20 -46.02 21.81
C PHE A 192 -22.77 -44.65 21.25
N GLY A 193 -23.53 -44.06 20.32
CA GLY A 193 -23.28 -42.71 19.81
C GLY A 193 -22.26 -42.63 18.67
N SER A 194 -21.64 -43.76 18.32
CA SER A 194 -20.86 -43.89 17.08
C SER A 194 -21.74 -43.60 15.85
N HIS A 195 -21.14 -43.09 14.79
CA HIS A 195 -21.84 -42.81 13.54
C HIS A 195 -20.93 -43.04 12.34
N VAL A 196 -21.55 -43.35 11.21
CA VAL A 196 -20.87 -43.57 9.93
C VAL A 196 -21.50 -42.67 8.89
N PHE A 197 -20.63 -41.92 8.19
CA PHE A 197 -21.01 -41.18 7.02
C PHE A 197 -20.73 -42.02 5.78
N SER A 198 -21.64 -41.94 4.81
CA SER A 198 -21.46 -42.62 3.53
C SER A 198 -21.81 -41.71 2.36
N SER A 199 -21.08 -41.86 1.27
CA SER A 199 -21.27 -41.15 0.00
C SER A 199 -21.31 -42.18 -1.12
N ARG A 200 -22.30 -42.06 -2.02
CA ARG A 200 -22.45 -42.95 -3.19
C ARG A 200 -22.38 -44.46 -2.87
N GLY A 201 -22.80 -44.86 -1.68
CA GLY A 201 -22.82 -46.26 -1.23
C GLY A 201 -21.54 -46.76 -0.54
N PHE A 202 -20.52 -45.92 -0.38
CA PHE A 202 -19.29 -46.26 0.35
C PHE A 202 -19.23 -45.51 1.68
N ALA A 203 -18.70 -46.16 2.71
CA ALA A 203 -18.44 -45.53 4.00
C ALA A 203 -17.17 -44.67 3.92
N LEU A 204 -17.21 -43.48 4.52
CA LEU A 204 -16.06 -42.61 4.68
C LEU A 204 -15.20 -43.14 5.85
N GLU A 205 -14.00 -43.61 5.52
CA GLU A 205 -13.01 -44.14 6.47
C GLU A 205 -12.05 -43.05 6.97
N ASP A 206 -11.14 -43.39 7.88
CA ASP A 206 -10.26 -42.45 8.59
C ASP A 206 -9.43 -41.59 7.62
N GLU A 207 -8.99 -42.19 6.52
CA GLU A 207 -8.18 -41.55 5.48
C GLU A 207 -8.97 -40.49 4.69
N SER A 208 -10.30 -40.52 4.76
CA SER A 208 -11.19 -39.58 4.05
C SER A 208 -11.31 -38.24 4.77
N TYR A 209 -10.92 -38.16 6.04
CA TYR A 209 -10.98 -36.93 6.83
C TYR A 209 -9.62 -36.24 6.82
N THR A 210 -9.63 -34.99 6.35
CA THR A 210 -8.44 -34.15 6.29
C THR A 210 -8.70 -32.83 6.97
N VAL A 211 -7.73 -32.34 7.74
CA VAL A 211 -7.74 -30.97 8.28
C VAL A 211 -6.66 -30.19 7.55
N ASP A 212 -7.05 -29.07 6.94
CA ASP A 212 -6.16 -28.22 6.13
C ASP A 212 -5.36 -28.99 5.06
N GLY A 213 -5.97 -30.04 4.50
CA GLY A 213 -5.37 -30.90 3.47
C GLY A 213 -4.43 -32.00 3.98
N VAL A 214 -4.30 -32.16 5.30
CA VAL A 214 -3.51 -33.24 5.93
C VAL A 214 -4.44 -34.36 6.37
N ALA A 215 -4.23 -35.56 5.82
CA ALA A 215 -5.00 -36.77 6.15
C ALA A 215 -4.64 -37.33 7.53
N GLY A 216 -5.58 -38.05 8.14
CA GLY A 216 -5.37 -38.72 9.44
C GLY A 216 -5.30 -37.76 10.63
N GLN A 217 -5.88 -36.56 10.48
CA GLN A 217 -6.01 -35.57 11.55
C GLN A 217 -7.49 -35.36 11.89
N GLY A 218 -7.79 -35.26 13.18
CA GLY A 218 -9.02 -34.62 13.65
C GLY A 218 -10.27 -35.50 13.79
N TYR A 219 -10.38 -36.66 13.13
CA TYR A 219 -11.56 -37.52 13.29
C TYR A 219 -11.20 -39.00 13.26
N SER A 220 -11.82 -39.78 14.16
CA SER A 220 -11.72 -41.24 14.18
C SER A 220 -13.05 -41.84 13.77
N VAL A 221 -13.02 -42.80 12.84
CA VAL A 221 -14.10 -43.65 12.31
C VAL A 221 -14.93 -44.29 13.40
N THR A 222 -14.34 -44.46 14.58
CA THR A 222 -15.05 -44.97 15.74
C THR A 222 -16.25 -44.07 16.10
N GLY A 223 -16.23 -42.77 15.74
CA GLY A 223 -17.38 -41.87 15.77
C GLY A 223 -17.83 -41.45 17.17
N TRP A 224 -16.99 -41.70 18.18
CA TRP A 224 -17.30 -41.40 19.59
C TRP A 224 -17.04 -39.96 19.98
N MET A 225 -16.21 -39.25 19.20
CA MET A 225 -15.88 -37.85 19.43
C MET A 225 -16.05 -37.11 18.11
N THR A 226 -17.17 -36.41 18.00
CA THR A 226 -17.42 -35.48 16.91
C THR A 226 -16.52 -34.25 17.10
N PRO A 227 -15.79 -33.79 16.08
CA PRO A 227 -15.04 -32.54 16.14
C PRO A 227 -16.01 -31.37 16.31
N ASP A 228 -15.61 -30.42 17.14
CA ASP A 228 -16.33 -29.15 17.32
C ASP A 228 -16.04 -28.22 16.14
N MET A 229 -17.08 -27.66 15.55
CA MET A 229 -17.00 -26.80 14.39
C MET A 229 -16.51 -25.38 14.71
N GLU A 230 -16.42 -24.98 15.97
CA GLU A 230 -16.06 -23.61 16.35
C GLU A 230 -14.67 -23.17 15.86
N ILE A 231 -13.71 -24.10 15.82
CA ILE A 231 -12.35 -23.81 15.38
C ILE A 231 -12.18 -23.83 13.85
N TYR A 232 -13.22 -24.19 13.10
CA TYR A 232 -13.16 -24.37 11.64
C TYR A 232 -13.93 -23.27 10.90
N ASP A 233 -13.36 -22.80 9.79
CA ASP A 233 -14.01 -21.86 8.87
C ASP A 233 -15.16 -22.54 8.10
N ARG A 234 -14.91 -23.74 7.56
CA ARG A 234 -15.86 -24.43 6.68
C ARG A 234 -15.53 -25.92 6.57
N VAL A 235 -16.48 -26.68 6.05
CA VAL A 235 -16.30 -28.09 5.70
C VAL A 235 -16.45 -28.26 4.19
N GLU A 236 -15.40 -28.76 3.54
CA GLU A 236 -15.41 -29.10 2.10
C GLU A 236 -15.56 -30.63 1.94
N VAL A 237 -16.57 -31.05 1.18
CA VAL A 237 -16.88 -32.46 0.94
C VAL A 237 -16.77 -32.75 -0.55
N LEU A 238 -15.71 -33.46 -0.93
CA LEU A 238 -15.53 -34.00 -2.28
C LEU A 238 -16.16 -35.39 -2.34
N ARG A 239 -17.07 -35.60 -3.30
CA ARG A 239 -17.75 -36.88 -3.52
C ARG A 239 -17.21 -37.59 -4.75
N GLY A 240 -16.81 -38.84 -4.58
CA GLY A 240 -16.18 -39.69 -5.59
C GLY A 240 -14.74 -40.06 -5.26
N ALA A 241 -14.05 -40.61 -6.25
CA ALA A 241 -12.69 -41.11 -6.05
C ALA A 241 -11.71 -39.96 -5.78
N ALA A 242 -11.14 -39.93 -4.57
CA ALA A 242 -10.18 -38.93 -4.11
C ALA A 242 -8.74 -39.47 -3.99
N GLY A 243 -8.44 -40.65 -4.54
CA GLY A 243 -7.16 -41.34 -4.30
C GLY A 243 -5.89 -40.57 -4.68
N LEU A 244 -6.00 -39.59 -5.60
CA LEU A 244 -4.91 -38.66 -5.90
C LEU A 244 -4.52 -37.77 -4.69
N LEU A 245 -5.49 -37.45 -3.84
CA LEU A 245 -5.35 -36.51 -2.73
C LEU A 245 -5.01 -37.23 -1.42
N ILE A 246 -5.77 -38.29 -1.11
CA ILE A 246 -5.74 -39.01 0.17
C ILE A 246 -4.97 -40.34 0.12
N GLY A 247 -4.58 -40.82 -1.07
CA GLY A 247 -3.90 -42.10 -1.24
C GLY A 247 -4.87 -43.28 -1.24
N ALA A 248 -4.60 -44.31 -0.45
CA ALA A 248 -5.47 -45.47 -0.34
C ALA A 248 -6.77 -45.09 0.39
N GLY A 249 -7.92 -45.51 -0.14
CA GLY A 249 -9.22 -45.23 0.47
C GLY A 249 -10.39 -45.66 -0.42
N ASN A 250 -11.60 -45.50 0.10
CA ASN A 250 -12.82 -45.83 -0.63
C ASN A 250 -13.16 -44.80 -1.72
N PRO A 251 -13.89 -45.21 -2.78
CA PRO A 251 -14.15 -44.36 -3.95
C PRO A 251 -15.38 -43.42 -3.82
N GLY A 252 -16.04 -43.33 -2.66
CA GLY A 252 -17.32 -42.63 -2.51
C GLY A 252 -17.24 -41.31 -1.80
#